data_AF-A0AAV4Q081-F1
#
_entry.id   AF-A0AAV4Q081-F1
#
_cell.length_a   1.000
_cell.length_b   1.000
_cell.length_c   1.000
_cell.angle_alpha   90.00
_cell.angle_beta   90.00
_cell.angle_gamma   90.00
#
_symmetry.space_group_name_H-M   'P 1'
#
loop_
_entity.id
_entity.type
_entity.pdbx_description
1 polymer ?
#
loop_
_entity_poly.entity_id
_entity_poly.type
_entity_poly.pdbx_seq_one_letter_code
_entity_poly.pdbx_strand_id
1 'polypeptide(L)'
;MRNRLEKPYYCKECCRGFKCEQVFERHKVTHTSRKSHVCEVCCKTFQCESELKRHMISHTDIRPHACNICRKAYKRKQALERHVKNRCRSSPANTSHTLIWRPVPDLM
;
A
#
# COMPACT_ATOMS: atom_id res chain seq x y z
N MET A 1 -8.67 -25.39 32.63
CA MET A 1 -9.63 -24.54 31.88
C MET A 1 -8.80 -23.59 31.01
N ARG A 2 -9.08 -23.48 29.71
CA ARG A 2 -8.31 -22.65 28.76
C ARG A 2 -8.46 -21.18 29.16
N ASN A 3 -7.37 -20.51 29.58
CA ASN A 3 -7.31 -19.05 29.61
C ASN A 3 -7.45 -18.56 28.16
N ARG A 4 -8.69 -18.27 27.77
CA ARG A 4 -9.00 -17.47 26.60
C ARG A 4 -8.18 -16.19 26.78
N LEU A 5 -7.35 -15.85 25.80
CA LEU A 5 -6.63 -14.59 25.76
C LEU A 5 -7.66 -13.46 25.89
N GLU A 6 -7.96 -13.03 27.11
CA GLU A 6 -8.82 -11.90 27.36
C GLU A 6 -8.06 -10.69 26.82
N LYS A 7 -8.62 -10.09 25.78
CA LYS A 7 -8.11 -8.86 25.17
C LYS A 7 -9.00 -7.74 25.66
N PRO A 8 -8.85 -7.25 26.90
CA PRO A 8 -9.81 -6.32 27.48
C PRO A 8 -9.91 -4.98 26.73
N TYR A 9 -8.92 -4.66 25.89
CA TYR A 9 -8.87 -3.42 25.13
C TYR A 9 -9.27 -3.62 23.68
N TYR A 10 -10.40 -3.06 23.25
CA TYR A 10 -10.90 -3.15 21.88
C TYR A 10 -10.98 -1.79 21.23
N CYS A 11 -10.49 -1.68 19.99
CA CYS A 11 -10.68 -0.49 19.18
C CYS A 11 -12.08 -0.49 18.56
N LYS A 12 -12.87 0.57 18.80
CA LYS A 12 -14.22 0.72 18.21
C LYS A 12 -14.20 1.02 16.71
N GLU A 13 -13.11 1.57 16.18
CA GLU A 13 -12.99 1.96 14.78
C GLU A 13 -12.58 0.80 13.85
N CYS A 14 -11.85 -0.20 14.36
CA CYS A 14 -11.40 -1.35 13.56
C CYS A 14 -11.64 -2.71 14.21
N CYS A 15 -12.38 -2.74 15.33
CA CYS A 15 -12.75 -3.94 16.10
C CYS A 15 -11.59 -4.85 16.51
N ARG A 16 -10.35 -4.32 16.52
CA ARG A 16 -9.15 -5.07 16.89
C ARG A 16 -9.00 -5.10 18.42
N GLY A 17 -8.80 -6.31 18.96
CA GLY A 17 -8.55 -6.53 20.38
C GLY A 17 -7.05 -6.61 20.73
N PHE A 18 -6.68 -6.01 21.85
CA PHE A 18 -5.33 -5.91 22.38
C PHE A 18 -5.27 -6.45 23.81
N LYS A 19 -4.10 -7.01 24.15
CA LYS A 19 -3.85 -7.62 25.47
C LYS A 19 -3.43 -6.62 26.55
N CYS A 20 -2.97 -5.42 26.17
CA CYS A 20 -2.40 -4.43 27.08
C CYS A 20 -2.84 -3.02 26.68
N GLU A 21 -3.09 -2.17 27.67
CA GLU A 21 -3.53 -0.79 27.50
C GLU A 21 -2.51 0.05 26.73
N GLN A 22 -1.22 -0.03 27.09
CA GLN A 22 -0.16 0.73 26.42
C GLN A 22 -0.09 0.46 24.91
N VAL A 23 -0.35 -0.78 24.50
CA VAL A 23 -0.38 -1.18 23.08
C VAL A 23 -1.65 -0.65 22.41
N PHE A 24 -2.76 -0.64 23.15
CA PHE A 24 -4.03 -0.07 22.70
C PHE A 24 -3.98 1.46 22.55
N GLU A 25 -3.40 2.19 23.52
CA GLU A 25 -3.24 3.65 23.44
C GLU A 25 -2.32 4.05 22.29
N ARG A 26 -1.19 3.37 22.10
CA ARG A 26 -0.35 3.55 20.89
C ARG A 26 -1.12 3.26 19.61
N HIS A 27 -2.01 2.26 19.62
CA HIS A 27 -2.87 1.96 18.50
C HIS A 27 -3.92 3.06 18.26
N LYS A 28 -4.50 3.67 19.29
CA LYS A 28 -5.47 4.77 19.12
C LYS A 28 -4.84 5.97 18.41
N VAL A 29 -3.58 6.29 18.71
CA VAL A 29 -2.82 7.33 17.97
C VAL A 29 -2.73 7.02 16.47
N THR A 30 -2.74 5.74 16.09
CA THR A 30 -2.80 5.38 14.66
C THR A 30 -4.12 5.78 14.03
N HIS A 31 -5.22 5.92 14.75
CA HIS A 31 -6.48 6.44 14.18
C HIS A 31 -6.55 7.96 14.26
N THR A 32 -6.14 8.57 15.36
CA THR A 32 -6.11 10.04 15.50
C THR A 32 -5.15 10.71 14.52
N SER A 33 -4.09 10.00 14.09
CA SER A 33 -3.14 10.45 13.06
C SER A 33 -3.51 9.98 11.65
N ARG A 34 -4.56 9.16 11.51
CA ARG A 34 -5.11 8.79 10.20
C ARG A 34 -6.12 9.84 9.77
N LYS A 35 -5.58 10.97 9.29
CA LYS A 35 -6.23 11.66 8.17
C LYS A 35 -6.44 10.56 7.11
N SER A 36 -7.69 10.13 6.95
CA SER A 36 -8.11 9.22 5.90
C SER A 36 -7.48 9.68 4.58
N HIS A 37 -6.60 8.88 3.99
CA HIS A 37 -5.95 9.27 2.74
C HIS A 37 -6.88 8.90 1.60
N VAL A 38 -7.64 9.89 1.14
CA VAL A 38 -8.64 9.70 0.08
C VAL A 38 -7.97 9.91 -1.28
N CYS A 39 -8.23 9.00 -2.21
CA CYS A 39 -7.89 9.20 -3.60
C CYS A 39 -8.89 10.17 -4.23
N GLU A 40 -8.43 11.31 -4.70
CA GLU A 40 -9.30 12.33 -5.33
C GLU A 40 -9.88 11.88 -6.68
N VAL A 41 -9.28 10.88 -7.33
CA VAL A 41 -9.71 10.38 -8.64
C VAL A 41 -10.90 9.41 -8.52
N CYS A 42 -10.96 8.62 -7.46
CA CYS A 42 -12.00 7.60 -7.29
C CYS A 42 -12.63 7.53 -5.89
N CYS A 43 -12.32 8.51 -5.05
CA CYS A 43 -12.82 8.66 -3.67
C CYS A 43 -12.55 7.46 -2.75
N LYS A 44 -11.60 6.58 -3.11
CA LYS A 44 -11.22 5.44 -2.26
C LYS A 44 -10.39 5.90 -1.07
N THR A 45 -10.70 5.38 0.10
CA THR A 45 -9.99 5.70 1.34
C THR A 45 -8.93 4.65 1.66
N PHE A 46 -7.75 5.11 2.05
CA PHE A 46 -6.62 4.27 2.43
C PHE A 46 -6.23 4.47 3.89
N GLN A 47 -5.65 3.43 4.49
CA GLN A 47 -5.24 3.45 5.88
C GLN A 47 -3.98 4.28 6.09
N CYS A 48 -3.08 4.32 5.10
CA CYS A 48 -1.84 5.09 5.17
C CYS A 48 -1.56 5.82 3.83
N GLU A 49 -0.79 6.90 3.90
CA GLU A 49 -0.36 7.68 2.72
C GLU A 49 0.41 6.84 1.70
N SER A 50 1.25 5.92 2.18
CA SER A 50 2.01 5.00 1.31
C SER A 50 1.12 4.09 0.47
N GLU A 51 -0.05 3.72 1.01
CA GLU A 51 -1.04 2.92 0.29
C GLU A 51 -1.77 3.76 -0.75
N LEU A 52 -2.12 5.01 -0.42
CA LEU A 52 -2.68 5.97 -1.37
C LEU A 52 -1.68 6.23 -2.51
N LYS A 53 -0.42 6.57 -2.21
CA LYS A 53 0.64 6.77 -3.22
C LYS A 53 0.79 5.58 -4.15
N ARG A 54 0.80 4.35 -3.60
CA ARG A 54 0.83 3.12 -4.40
C ARG A 54 -0.44 2.94 -5.24
N HIS A 55 -1.59 3.30 -4.70
CA HIS A 55 -2.85 3.26 -5.41
C HIS A 55 -2.91 4.27 -6.56
N MET A 56 -2.31 5.46 -6.42
CA MET A 56 -2.26 6.45 -7.50
C MET A 56 -1.53 5.92 -8.75
N ILE A 57 -0.56 5.03 -8.59
CA ILE A 57 0.10 4.33 -9.73
C ILE A 57 -0.91 3.45 -10.51
N SER A 58 -2.02 3.03 -9.89
CA SER A 58 -3.06 2.29 -10.60
C SER A 58 -3.85 3.15 -11.58
N HIS A 59 -3.98 4.45 -11.29
CA HIS A 59 -4.62 5.44 -12.17
C HIS A 59 -3.73 5.88 -13.32
N THR A 60 -2.42 5.59 -13.27
CA THR A 60 -1.48 5.91 -14.35
C THR A 60 -1.01 4.64 -15.05
N ASP A 61 -0.52 4.76 -16.28
CA ASP A 61 0.15 3.66 -16.98
C ASP A 61 1.64 3.50 -16.62
N ILE A 62 2.08 4.21 -15.58
CA ILE A 62 3.45 4.17 -15.10
C ILE A 62 3.73 2.79 -14.49
N ARG A 63 4.84 2.19 -14.93
CA ARG A 63 5.31 0.89 -14.46
C ARG A 63 6.76 1.03 -13.97
N PRO A 64 6.97 1.46 -12.72
CA PRO A 64 8.29 1.85 -12.24
C PRO A 64 9.27 0.67 -12.08
N HIS A 65 8.77 -0.57 -12.11
CA HIS A 65 9.60 -1.76 -11.88
C HIS A 65 9.76 -2.56 -13.17
N ALA A 66 10.88 -2.38 -13.86
CA ALA A 66 11.22 -3.14 -15.06
C ALA A 66 12.05 -4.39 -14.73
N CYS A 67 11.80 -5.47 -15.45
CA CYS A 67 12.67 -6.63 -15.45
C CYS A 67 13.93 -6.35 -16.28
N ASN A 68 15.11 -6.53 -15.71
CA ASN A 68 16.37 -6.31 -16.43
C ASN A 68 16.62 -7.36 -17.53
N ILE A 69 15.93 -8.50 -17.50
CA ILE A 69 16.11 -9.60 -18.46
C ILE A 69 15.19 -9.43 -19.67
N CYS A 70 13.87 -9.36 -19.46
CA CYS A 70 12.89 -9.26 -20.55
C CYS A 70 12.24 -7.87 -20.69
N ARG A 71 12.73 -6.85 -19.98
CA ARG A 71 12.28 -5.45 -20.04
C ARG A 71 10.80 -5.20 -19.73
N LYS A 72 10.03 -6.24 -19.37
CA LYS A 72 8.64 -6.10 -18.92
C LYS A 72 8.56 -5.27 -17.66
N ALA A 73 7.69 -4.26 -17.68
CA ALA A 73 7.50 -3.32 -16.59
C ALA A 73 6.23 -3.61 -15.78
N TYR A 74 6.31 -3.43 -14.47
CA TYR A 74 5.29 -3.73 -13.48
C TYR A 74 4.98 -2.53 -12.59
N LYS A 75 3.71 -2.40 -12.19
CA LYS A 75 3.25 -1.37 -11.24
C LYS A 75 3.72 -1.61 -9.80
N ARG A 76 4.15 -2.84 -9.44
CA ARG A 76 4.55 -3.23 -8.08
C ARG A 76 5.82 -4.09 -8.08
N LYS A 77 6.69 -3.89 -7.09
CA LYS A 77 7.92 -4.68 -6.88
C LYS A 77 7.64 -6.19 -6.75
N GLN A 78 6.66 -6.57 -5.93
CA GLN A 78 6.28 -7.99 -5.71
C GLN A 78 5.84 -8.68 -7.01
N ALA A 79 5.24 -7.94 -7.95
CA ALA A 79 4.86 -8.49 -9.25
C ALA A 79 6.09 -8.77 -10.11
N LEU A 80 7.09 -7.89 -10.09
CA LEU A 80 8.40 -8.13 -10.71
C LEU A 80 9.13 -9.31 -10.07
N GLU A 81 9.20 -9.38 -8.74
CA GLU A 81 9.86 -10.47 -8.02
C GLU A 81 9.25 -11.84 -8.36
N ARG A 82 7.92 -11.94 -8.34
CA ARG A 82 7.20 -13.15 -8.77
C ARG A 82 7.50 -13.48 -10.23
N HIS A 83 7.56 -12.48 -11.10
CA HIS A 83 7.87 -12.68 -12.51
C HIS A 83 9.29 -13.22 -12.73
N VAL A 84 10.29 -12.67 -12.02
CA VAL A 84 11.68 -13.15 -12.08
C VAL A 84 11.78 -14.56 -11.54
N LYS A 85 11.11 -14.84 -10.41
CA LYS A 85 11.07 -16.17 -9.78
C LYS A 85 10.45 -17.24 -10.68
N ASN A 86 9.43 -16.88 -11.46
CA ASN A 86 8.73 -17.81 -12.36
C ASN A 86 9.42 -17.97 -13.73
N ARG A 87 10.73 -17.74 -13.80
CA ARG A 87 11.58 -17.76 -15.00
C ARG A 87 11.05 -16.81 -16.10
N CYS A 88 11.51 -15.56 -16.06
CA CYS A 88 11.33 -14.59 -17.14
C CYS A 88 11.87 -15.18 -18.45
N ARG A 89 10.97 -15.54 -19.36
CA ARG A 89 11.32 -15.90 -20.75
C ARG A 89 11.49 -14.60 -21.52
N SER A 90 12.61 -14.47 -22.22
CA SER A 90 12.92 -13.37 -23.14
C SER A 90 11.78 -13.17 -24.11
N SER A 91 11.18 -11.99 -24.12
CA SER A 91 10.21 -11.56 -25.13
C SER A 91 10.42 -10.07 -25.33
N PRO A 92 10.59 -9.60 -26.57
CA PRO A 92 11.06 -8.25 -26.82
C PRO A 92 9.95 -7.23 -26.63
N ALA A 93 10.39 -6.04 -26.20
CA ALA A 93 9.74 -4.75 -26.29
C ALA A 93 8.35 -4.59 -25.63
N ASN A 94 8.32 -3.87 -24.50
CA ASN A 94 7.39 -2.75 -24.43
C ASN A 94 8.03 -1.61 -23.61
N THR A 95 8.49 -0.59 -24.34
CA THR A 95 9.05 0.63 -23.80
C THR A 95 7.90 1.55 -23.43
N SER A 96 7.77 1.96 -22.17
CA SER A 96 6.83 3.04 -21.82
C SER A 96 7.47 3.90 -20.75
N HIS A 97 7.66 5.17 -21.14
CA HIS A 97 8.39 6.23 -20.48
C HIS A 97 8.12 6.35 -18.97
N THR A 98 9.20 6.55 -18.22
CA THR A 98 9.21 7.07 -16.86
C THR A 98 8.78 8.53 -16.87
N LEU A 99 7.49 8.80 -16.64
CA LEU A 99 7.04 10.14 -16.26
C LEU A 99 7.21 10.31 -14.75
N ILE A 100 7.91 11.38 -14.37
CA ILE A 100 8.19 11.78 -13.00
C ILE A 100 6.86 12.11 -12.32
N TRP A 101 6.56 11.40 -11.24
CA TRP A 101 5.39 11.66 -10.41
C TRP A 101 5.55 13.01 -9.73
N ARG A 102 4.81 14.03 -10.19
CA ARG A 102 4.60 15.27 -9.46
C ARG A 102 3.41 15.05 -8.53
N PRO A 103 3.60 15.01 -7.20
CA PRO A 103 2.47 15.08 -6.28
C PRO A 103 1.70 16.38 -6.54
N VAL A 104 0.37 16.29 -6.63
CA VAL A 104 -0.50 17.47 -6.57
C VAL A 104 -0.29 18.14 -5.21
N PRO A 105 -0.04 19.45 -5.16
CA PRO A 105 0.22 20.17 -3.92
C PRO A 105 -1.01 20.11 -3.01
N ASP A 106 -0.75 19.82 -1.73
CA ASP A 106 -1.70 19.80 -0.61
C ASP A 106 -2.59 21.06 -0.66
N LEU A 107 -3.88 20.91 -0.94
CA LEU A 107 -4.85 22.00 -0.90
C LEU A 107 -5.66 21.89 0.39
N MET A 108 -5.18 22.64 1.40
CA MET A 108 -5.81 23.05 2.68
C MET A 108 -6.02 22.01 3.80
#